data_AF-S9R5W2-F1
#
_entry.id   AF-S9R5W2-F1
#
_cell.length_a   1.000
_cell.length_b   1.000
_cell.length_c   1.000
_cell.angle_alpha   90.00
_cell.angle_beta   90.00
_cell.angle_gamma   90.00
#
_symmetry.space_group_name_H-M   'P 1'
#
loop_
_entity.id
_entity.type
_entity.pdbx_description
1 polymer ?
#
loop_
_entity_poly.entity_id
_entity_poly.type
_entity_poly.pdbx_seq_one_letter_code
_entity_poly.pdbx_strand_id
1 'polypeptide(L)'
;MAIPSDWEFKEVLDQLDKVDERTEHVLASTIENSSCKYKAWSLKDFLRRLKTYRNRWSLTYDPKLGEVNCCRHGWLCDSYDKLTCDICNRRIDLNFLQNIIDSNELSWELPQKVRDRIEQSLIHEHQDGCLYKKMSFPENIYELNISTEILNAKRRIKRTSPCSVQLHIPKEMTQERLIKVAERFNYDISNDHCLSVVGIALTGWTEQLSGQLYECEYCHRRVGVWNLQQDDQSFDVIDQHRLNCPWRRAFRNSQLQGWQIILQLLTMETIFDQIDTEKDYTHWFDMASITVQELR
;
A
#
# COMPACT_ATOMS: atom_id res chain seq x y z
N MET A 1 13.16 -13.00 -32.45
CA MET A 1 11.77 -12.53 -32.37
C MET A 1 11.74 -11.18 -33.05
N ALA A 2 11.03 -11.09 -34.18
CA ALA A 2 10.91 -9.83 -34.93
C ALA A 2 10.11 -8.82 -34.07
N ILE A 3 10.59 -7.58 -34.01
CA ILE A 3 9.87 -6.48 -33.39
C ILE A 3 8.66 -6.20 -34.30
N PRO A 4 7.42 -6.20 -33.78
CA PRO A 4 6.25 -5.87 -34.60
C PRO A 4 6.44 -4.49 -35.21
N SER A 5 6.14 -4.39 -36.49
CA SER A 5 6.23 -3.14 -37.24
C SER A 5 5.18 -2.13 -36.74
N ASP A 6 5.44 -0.82 -36.91
CA ASP A 6 4.61 0.27 -36.37
C ASP A 6 3.12 0.19 -36.77
N TRP A 7 2.81 -0.48 -37.89
CA TRP A 7 1.41 -0.70 -38.32
C TRP A 7 0.71 -1.79 -37.49
N GLU A 8 1.40 -2.88 -37.13
CA GLU A 8 0.86 -3.96 -36.30
C GLU A 8 0.57 -3.44 -34.88
N PHE A 9 1.44 -2.56 -34.37
CA PHE A 9 1.24 -1.93 -33.07
C PHE A 9 0.03 -0.98 -33.08
N LYS A 10 -0.11 -0.19 -34.15
CA LYS A 10 -1.24 0.73 -34.30
C LYS A 10 -2.56 -0.01 -34.45
N GLU A 11 -2.58 -1.14 -35.15
CA GLU A 11 -3.78 -1.96 -35.33
C GLU A 11 -4.19 -2.67 -34.03
N VAL A 12 -3.23 -3.11 -33.21
CA VAL A 12 -3.51 -3.64 -31.88
C VAL A 12 -4.07 -2.55 -30.97
N LEU A 13 -3.52 -1.33 -30.98
CA LEU A 13 -4.05 -0.21 -30.22
C LEU A 13 -5.47 0.18 -30.67
N ASP A 14 -5.71 0.24 -31.98
CA ASP A 14 -7.02 0.56 -32.56
C ASP A 14 -8.06 -0.55 -32.32
N GLN A 15 -7.62 -1.79 -32.06
CA GLN A 15 -8.47 -2.89 -31.60
C GLN A 15 -8.72 -2.85 -30.09
N LEU A 16 -7.75 -2.39 -29.29
CA LEU A 16 -7.93 -2.19 -27.85
C LEU A 16 -8.92 -1.04 -27.55
N ASP A 17 -8.92 0.02 -28.36
CA ASP A 17 -9.89 1.12 -28.27
C ASP A 17 -11.33 0.71 -28.65
N LYS A 18 -11.50 -0.47 -29.29
CA LYS A 18 -12.81 -1.04 -29.68
C LYS A 18 -13.33 -2.09 -28.70
N VAL A 19 -12.61 -2.35 -27.60
CA VAL A 19 -13.04 -3.28 -26.55
C VAL A 19 -14.17 -2.62 -25.76
N ASP A 20 -15.39 -3.16 -25.88
CA ASP A 20 -16.52 -2.70 -25.05
C ASP A 20 -16.35 -3.12 -23.58
N GLU A 21 -17.08 -2.48 -22.65
CA GLU A 21 -17.02 -2.76 -21.20
C GLU A 21 -17.24 -4.26 -20.87
N ARG A 22 -17.99 -5.00 -21.70
CA ARG A 22 -18.23 -6.44 -21.53
C ARG A 22 -16.98 -7.25 -21.87
N THR A 23 -16.28 -6.87 -22.93
CA THR A 23 -15.05 -7.50 -23.38
C THR A 23 -13.89 -7.15 -22.44
N GLU A 24 -13.89 -5.96 -21.83
CA GLU A 24 -12.94 -5.56 -20.80
C GLU A 24 -13.05 -6.47 -19.56
N HIS A 25 -14.26 -6.75 -19.08
CA HIS A 25 -14.48 -7.67 -17.96
C HIS A 25 -14.05 -9.12 -18.30
N VAL A 26 -14.26 -9.56 -19.55
CA VAL A 26 -13.81 -10.88 -20.02
C VAL A 26 -12.28 -10.94 -20.11
N LEU A 27 -11.62 -9.88 -20.58
CA LEU A 27 -10.15 -9.79 -20.62
C LEU A 27 -9.57 -9.73 -19.20
N ALA A 28 -10.13 -8.90 -18.31
CA ALA A 28 -9.71 -8.81 -16.92
C ALA A 28 -9.83 -10.17 -16.22
N SER A 29 -10.98 -10.83 -16.31
CA SER A 29 -11.19 -12.17 -15.73
C SER A 29 -10.28 -13.24 -16.35
N THR A 30 -10.02 -13.19 -17.66
CA THR A 30 -9.09 -14.11 -18.33
C THR A 30 -7.64 -13.89 -17.88
N ILE A 31 -7.22 -12.63 -17.71
CA ILE A 31 -5.90 -12.25 -17.19
C ILE A 31 -5.75 -12.68 -15.72
N GLU A 32 -6.79 -12.47 -14.91
CA GLU A 32 -6.83 -12.90 -13.51
C GLU A 32 -6.70 -14.42 -13.40
N ASN A 33 -7.41 -15.16 -14.26
CA ASN A 33 -7.39 -16.62 -14.34
C ASN A 33 -6.16 -17.18 -15.08
N SER A 34 -5.35 -16.33 -15.72
CA SER A 34 -4.14 -16.79 -16.41
C SER A 34 -3.12 -17.37 -15.43
N SER A 35 -2.47 -18.47 -15.84
CA SER A 35 -1.38 -19.13 -15.12
C SER A 35 -0.05 -18.38 -15.21
N CYS A 36 -0.02 -17.21 -15.90
CA CYS A 36 1.16 -16.37 -15.98
C CYS A 36 1.53 -15.87 -14.58
N LYS A 37 2.73 -16.21 -14.13
CA LYS A 37 3.26 -15.77 -12.82
C LYS A 37 3.66 -14.29 -12.81
N TYR A 38 3.89 -13.68 -13.98
CA TYR A 38 4.23 -12.27 -14.09
C TYR A 38 2.99 -11.41 -14.33
N LYS A 39 2.58 -10.65 -13.32
CA LYS A 39 1.48 -9.69 -13.40
C LYS A 39 1.96 -8.33 -12.86
N ALA A 40 2.64 -7.55 -13.70
CA ALA A 40 3.30 -6.29 -13.32
C ALA A 40 2.36 -5.21 -12.75
N TRP A 41 1.08 -5.33 -13.06
CA TRP A 41 -0.02 -4.45 -12.64
C TRP A 41 -0.77 -4.97 -11.41
N SER A 42 -0.47 -6.19 -10.94
CA SER A 42 -1.21 -6.83 -9.84
C SER A 42 -0.72 -6.30 -8.50
N LEU A 43 -1.49 -5.37 -7.90
CA LEU A 43 -1.28 -4.93 -6.51
C LEU A 43 -1.30 -6.14 -5.56
N LYS A 44 -2.16 -7.13 -5.81
CA LYS A 44 -2.23 -8.36 -5.01
C LYS A 44 -0.90 -9.12 -4.99
N ASP A 45 -0.27 -9.30 -6.15
CA ASP A 45 1.03 -9.98 -6.23
C ASP A 45 2.15 -9.12 -5.62
N PHE A 46 2.08 -7.81 -5.80
CA PHE A 46 2.98 -6.88 -5.13
C PHE A 46 2.90 -7.00 -3.60
N LEU A 47 1.69 -6.93 -3.03
CA LEU A 47 1.45 -7.08 -1.59
C LEU A 47 1.87 -8.46 -1.07
N ARG A 48 1.67 -9.53 -1.85
CA ARG A 48 2.17 -10.87 -1.51
C ARG A 48 3.69 -10.88 -1.37
N ARG A 49 4.44 -10.26 -2.30
CA ARG A 49 5.90 -10.14 -2.18
C ARG A 49 6.27 -9.32 -0.96
N LEU A 50 5.64 -8.16 -0.77
CA LEU A 50 5.92 -7.25 0.34
C LEU A 50 5.73 -7.91 1.71
N LYS A 51 4.74 -8.80 1.83
CA LYS A 51 4.49 -9.58 3.05
C LYS A 51 5.69 -10.43 3.48
N THR A 52 6.53 -10.89 2.56
CA THR A 52 7.74 -11.69 2.88
C THR A 52 8.78 -10.90 3.67
N TYR A 53 8.78 -9.57 3.56
CA TYR A 53 9.72 -8.70 4.25
C TYR A 53 9.34 -8.42 5.71
N ARG A 54 8.18 -8.90 6.17
CA ARG A 54 7.65 -8.67 7.52
C ARG A 54 8.69 -9.06 8.58
N ASN A 55 9.27 -8.04 9.22
CA ASN A 55 10.24 -8.12 10.32
C ASN A 55 11.58 -8.80 9.98
N ARG A 56 11.87 -8.92 8.69
CA ARG A 56 13.11 -9.58 8.21
C ARG A 56 14.05 -8.59 7.56
N TRP A 57 13.58 -7.59 6.84
CA TRP A 57 14.51 -6.76 6.07
C TRP A 57 15.25 -5.73 6.92
N SER A 58 16.56 -5.59 6.73
CA SER A 58 17.39 -4.65 7.51
C SER A 58 17.39 -3.21 6.96
N LEU A 59 17.01 -3.01 5.69
CA LEU A 59 17.08 -1.70 5.01
C LEU A 59 15.71 -1.04 4.86
N THR A 60 14.78 -1.26 5.79
CA THR A 60 13.36 -0.84 5.70
C THR A 60 13.15 0.66 5.48
N TYR A 61 14.13 1.48 5.87
CA TYR A 61 14.05 2.94 5.82
C TYR A 61 14.72 3.55 4.59
N ASP A 62 15.41 2.74 3.80
CA ASP A 62 16.09 3.23 2.61
C ASP A 62 15.08 3.39 1.45
N PRO A 63 14.94 4.58 0.85
CA PRO A 63 13.97 4.80 -0.23
C PRO A 63 14.28 4.00 -1.50
N LYS A 64 15.56 3.63 -1.72
CA LYS A 64 16.01 2.87 -2.89
C LYS A 64 16.25 1.40 -2.58
N LEU A 65 16.59 1.05 -1.34
CA LEU A 65 16.90 -0.33 -0.94
C LEU A 65 15.85 -0.95 -0.03
N GLY A 66 14.79 -0.20 0.30
CA GLY A 66 13.68 -0.66 1.12
C GLY A 66 12.82 -1.70 0.43
N GLU A 67 11.94 -2.31 1.23
CA GLU A 67 11.15 -3.48 0.85
C GLU A 67 10.31 -3.22 -0.41
N VAL A 68 9.75 -2.02 -0.51
CA VAL A 68 8.93 -1.59 -1.65
C VAL A 68 9.74 -1.65 -2.94
N ASN A 69 10.99 -1.13 -2.95
CA ASN A 69 11.77 -1.12 -4.17
C ASN A 69 12.27 -2.53 -4.54
N CYS A 70 12.64 -3.35 -3.55
CA CYS A 70 12.95 -4.75 -3.80
C CYS A 70 11.76 -5.50 -4.41
N CYS A 71 10.55 -5.30 -3.88
CA CYS A 71 9.32 -5.90 -4.40
C CYS A 71 8.99 -5.43 -5.82
N ARG A 72 9.30 -4.17 -6.16
CA ARG A 72 9.12 -3.63 -7.52
C ARG A 72 10.02 -4.32 -8.53
N HIS A 73 11.22 -4.71 -8.13
CA HIS A 73 12.15 -5.51 -8.92
C HIS A 73 11.88 -7.02 -8.79
N GLY A 74 10.74 -7.44 -8.21
CA GLY A 74 10.32 -8.83 -8.20
C GLY A 74 11.04 -9.72 -7.19
N TRP A 75 11.68 -9.12 -6.20
CA TRP A 75 12.35 -9.84 -5.13
C TRP A 75 11.38 -10.16 -3.99
N LEU A 76 11.50 -11.38 -3.47
CA LEU A 76 10.96 -11.88 -2.21
C LEU A 76 12.07 -11.82 -1.17
N CYS A 77 11.72 -11.59 0.09
CA CYS A 77 12.64 -11.63 1.22
C CYS A 77 12.63 -13.03 1.86
N ASP A 78 13.73 -13.75 1.75
CA ASP A 78 13.89 -15.06 2.36
C ASP A 78 14.39 -14.94 3.80
N SER A 79 15.41 -14.09 4.02
CA SER A 79 16.03 -13.78 5.31
C SER A 79 16.45 -12.30 5.39
N TYR A 80 17.13 -11.91 6.47
CA TYR A 80 17.53 -10.52 6.72
C TYR A 80 18.43 -9.89 5.65
N ASP A 81 19.08 -10.74 4.87
CA ASP A 81 20.13 -10.44 3.92
C ASP A 81 19.98 -11.23 2.62
N LYS A 82 18.88 -11.96 2.41
CA LYS A 82 18.69 -12.79 1.21
C LYS A 82 17.39 -12.47 0.51
N LEU A 83 17.53 -12.25 -0.80
CA LEU A 83 16.43 -12.02 -1.70
C LEU A 83 16.34 -13.14 -2.73
N THR A 84 15.13 -13.59 -3.04
CA THR A 84 14.86 -14.55 -4.12
C THR A 84 13.89 -13.95 -5.13
N CYS A 85 14.19 -14.05 -6.42
CA CYS A 85 13.28 -13.56 -7.46
C CYS A 85 12.05 -14.47 -7.54
N ASP A 86 10.87 -13.85 -7.52
CA ASP A 86 9.55 -14.48 -7.56
C ASP A 86 9.27 -15.29 -8.84
N ILE A 87 10.05 -15.06 -9.90
CA ILE A 87 9.88 -15.72 -11.20
C ILE A 87 11.05 -16.63 -11.56
N CYS A 88 12.26 -16.07 -11.62
CA CYS A 88 13.43 -16.83 -12.07
C CYS A 88 14.15 -17.57 -10.94
N ASN A 89 13.72 -17.41 -9.68
CA ASN A 89 14.32 -18.04 -8.50
C ASN A 89 15.82 -17.75 -8.28
N ARG A 90 16.40 -16.80 -9.02
CA ARG A 90 17.75 -16.29 -8.70
C ARG A 90 17.75 -15.69 -7.31
N ARG A 91 18.92 -15.72 -6.67
CA ARG A 91 19.12 -15.23 -5.31
C ARG A 91 20.16 -14.13 -5.28
N ILE A 92 19.90 -13.12 -4.47
CA ILE A 92 20.90 -12.14 -4.04
C ILE A 92 21.22 -12.45 -2.58
N ASP A 93 22.49 -12.64 -2.29
CA ASP A 93 23.00 -12.81 -0.93
C ASP A 93 23.76 -11.54 -0.55
N LEU A 94 23.31 -10.91 0.54
CA LEU A 94 23.85 -9.67 1.09
C LEU A 94 24.45 -9.90 2.49
N ASN A 95 24.99 -11.09 2.80
CA ASN A 95 25.56 -11.40 4.12
C ASN A 95 26.62 -10.36 4.57
N PHE A 96 27.27 -9.67 3.62
CA PHE A 96 28.22 -8.59 3.93
C PHE A 96 27.57 -7.39 4.65
N LEU A 97 26.26 -7.20 4.54
CA LEU A 97 25.52 -6.15 5.23
C LEU A 97 25.62 -6.29 6.75
N GLN A 98 25.62 -7.51 7.27
CA GLN A 98 25.69 -7.75 8.72
C GLN A 98 26.98 -7.16 9.30
N ASN A 99 28.12 -7.43 8.66
CA ASN A 99 29.41 -6.88 9.08
C ASN A 99 29.44 -5.34 9.03
N ILE A 100 28.76 -4.73 8.06
CA ILE A 100 28.71 -3.27 7.91
C ILE A 100 27.81 -2.67 9.01
N ILE A 101 26.63 -3.26 9.23
CA ILE A 101 25.66 -2.81 10.24
C ILE A 101 26.29 -2.91 11.63
N ASP A 102 26.98 -4.02 11.94
CA ASP A 102 27.61 -4.23 13.25
C ASP A 102 28.82 -3.31 13.47
N SER A 103 29.52 -2.90 12.42
CA SER A 103 30.69 -2.02 12.49
C SER A 103 30.37 -0.53 12.58
N ASN A 104 29.14 -0.11 12.22
CA ASN A 104 28.77 1.29 12.09
C ASN A 104 27.89 1.70 13.26
N GLU A 105 28.51 2.17 14.36
CA GLU A 105 27.83 2.60 15.60
C GLU A 105 26.80 3.74 15.40
N LEU A 106 26.76 4.38 14.22
CA LEU A 106 25.75 5.36 13.78
C LEU A 106 24.94 4.90 12.54
N SER A 107 24.34 3.74 12.72
CA SER A 107 22.93 3.37 12.51
C SER A 107 22.27 3.34 11.12
N TRP A 108 22.37 4.27 10.15
CA TRP A 108 21.46 4.18 8.97
C TRP A 108 22.03 4.43 7.57
N GLU A 109 23.31 4.78 7.45
CA GLU A 109 23.88 5.13 6.14
C GLU A 109 24.89 4.10 5.64
N LEU A 110 24.47 3.30 4.66
CA LEU A 110 25.38 2.45 3.90
C LEU A 110 26.33 3.30 3.05
N PRO A 111 27.63 2.93 2.93
CA PRO A 111 28.55 3.60 2.02
C PRO A 111 28.03 3.60 0.58
N GLN A 112 28.22 4.69 -0.15
CA GLN A 112 27.63 4.85 -1.50
C GLN A 112 27.97 3.70 -2.45
N LYS A 113 29.24 3.24 -2.45
CA LYS A 113 29.67 2.09 -3.27
C LYS A 113 28.88 0.80 -2.98
N VAL A 114 28.50 0.62 -1.71
CA VAL A 114 27.71 -0.53 -1.28
C VAL A 114 26.26 -0.37 -1.72
N ARG A 115 25.69 0.83 -1.56
CA ARG A 115 24.36 1.16 -2.06
C ARG A 115 24.24 0.92 -3.56
N ASP A 116 25.17 1.49 -4.33
CA ASP A 116 25.22 1.34 -5.79
C ASP A 116 25.30 -0.13 -6.19
N ARG A 117 26.13 -0.92 -5.51
CA ARG A 117 26.24 -2.36 -5.76
C ARG A 117 24.91 -3.07 -5.54
N ILE A 118 24.19 -2.77 -4.45
CA ILE A 118 22.89 -3.40 -4.16
C ILE A 118 21.84 -2.96 -5.18
N GLU A 119 21.78 -1.67 -5.52
CA GLU A 119 20.88 -1.14 -6.56
C GLU A 119 21.10 -1.87 -7.89
N GLN A 120 22.35 -2.04 -8.32
CA GLN A 120 22.70 -2.80 -9.53
C GLN A 120 22.31 -4.27 -9.41
N SER A 121 22.52 -4.91 -8.25
CA SER A 121 22.12 -6.29 -8.03
C SER A 121 20.60 -6.48 -8.16
N LEU A 122 19.78 -5.57 -7.64
CA LEU A 122 18.32 -5.64 -7.77
C LEU A 122 17.84 -5.66 -9.23
N ILE A 123 18.62 -5.11 -10.17
CA ILE A 123 18.27 -5.05 -11.59
C ILE A 123 18.92 -6.20 -12.37
N HIS A 124 20.18 -6.51 -12.10
CA HIS A 124 20.99 -7.35 -12.98
C HIS A 124 21.15 -8.81 -12.54
N GLU A 125 20.92 -9.14 -11.26
CA GLU A 125 21.11 -10.50 -10.74
C GLU A 125 20.04 -11.51 -11.15
N HIS A 126 19.02 -11.06 -11.88
CA HIS A 126 18.04 -11.93 -12.50
C HIS A 126 18.66 -12.80 -13.62
N GLN A 127 18.07 -13.98 -13.82
CA GLN A 127 18.41 -14.86 -14.94
C GLN A 127 18.10 -14.17 -16.27
N ASP A 128 18.87 -14.49 -17.31
CA ASP A 128 18.60 -14.00 -18.66
C ASP A 128 17.21 -14.43 -19.13
N GLY A 129 16.45 -13.48 -19.68
CA GLY A 129 15.05 -13.66 -20.06
C GLY A 129 14.03 -13.43 -18.94
N CYS A 130 14.45 -13.20 -17.69
CA CYS A 130 13.53 -12.83 -16.62
C CYS A 130 12.89 -11.46 -16.90
N LEU A 131 11.56 -11.37 -16.75
CA LEU A 131 10.81 -10.14 -17.03
C LEU A 131 11.16 -9.02 -16.05
N TYR A 132 11.48 -9.34 -14.79
CA TYR A 132 11.95 -8.37 -13.81
C TYR A 132 13.31 -7.72 -14.13
N LYS A 133 14.14 -8.40 -14.94
CA LYS A 133 15.39 -7.83 -15.46
C LYS A 133 15.13 -6.71 -16.49
N LYS A 134 13.99 -6.79 -17.18
CA LYS A 134 13.60 -5.84 -18.24
C LYS A 134 12.72 -4.72 -17.72
N MET A 135 11.81 -5.04 -16.79
CA MET A 135 10.82 -4.12 -16.27
C MET A 135 10.58 -4.35 -14.79
N SER A 136 10.60 -3.27 -14.02
CA SER A 136 10.10 -3.26 -12.65
C SER A 136 8.61 -2.88 -12.63
N PHE A 137 7.97 -3.10 -11.48
CA PHE A 137 6.58 -2.68 -11.28
C PHE A 137 6.49 -1.14 -11.32
N PRO A 138 5.36 -0.61 -11.82
CA PRO A 138 5.18 0.82 -11.98
C PRO A 138 5.25 1.53 -10.62
N GLU A 139 5.68 2.78 -10.65
CA GLU A 139 5.93 3.58 -9.45
C GLU A 139 4.71 3.79 -8.56
N ASN A 140 3.53 3.83 -9.17
CA ASN A 140 2.24 4.01 -8.50
C ASN A 140 1.59 2.69 -8.06
N ILE A 141 2.23 1.52 -8.25
CA ILE A 141 1.62 0.25 -7.84
C ILE A 141 1.28 0.23 -6.35
N TYR A 142 2.09 0.91 -5.53
CA TYR A 142 1.93 0.94 -4.08
C TYR A 142 1.28 2.24 -3.62
N GLU A 143 0.24 2.67 -4.32
CA GLU A 143 -0.67 3.74 -3.92
C GLU A 143 -2.00 3.12 -3.46
N LEU A 144 -2.78 3.80 -2.61
CA LEU A 144 -4.11 3.25 -2.26
C LEU A 144 -5.05 3.37 -3.45
N ASN A 145 -5.82 2.32 -3.67
CA ASN A 145 -6.98 2.40 -4.54
C ASN A 145 -8.12 3.04 -3.74
N ILE A 146 -8.32 4.35 -3.91
CA ILE A 146 -9.25 5.15 -3.10
C ILE A 146 -10.67 4.58 -3.13
N SER A 147 -11.19 4.23 -4.31
CA SER A 147 -12.54 3.67 -4.45
C SER A 147 -12.70 2.35 -3.69
N THR A 148 -11.70 1.47 -3.78
CA THR A 148 -11.67 0.21 -3.03
C THR A 148 -11.60 0.46 -1.52
N GLU A 149 -10.82 1.45 -1.10
CA GLU A 149 -10.63 1.74 0.32
C GLU A 149 -11.82 2.45 0.98
N ILE A 150 -12.62 3.20 0.24
CA ILE A 150 -13.93 3.69 0.70
C ILE A 150 -14.85 2.51 1.04
N LEU A 151 -14.92 1.51 0.15
CA LEU A 151 -15.71 0.30 0.37
C LEU A 151 -15.16 -0.54 1.53
N ASN A 152 -13.84 -0.68 1.62
CA ASN A 152 -13.19 -1.40 2.71
C ASN A 152 -13.35 -0.69 4.05
N ALA A 153 -13.38 0.65 4.10
CA ALA A 153 -13.65 1.40 5.32
C ALA A 153 -15.03 1.05 5.90
N LYS A 154 -16.08 1.00 5.05
CA LYS A 154 -17.42 0.52 5.45
C LYS A 154 -17.38 -0.90 6.01
N ARG A 155 -16.62 -1.80 5.38
CA ARG A 155 -16.46 -3.19 5.86
C ARG A 155 -15.72 -3.27 7.20
N ARG A 156 -14.66 -2.47 7.36
CA ARG A 156 -13.87 -2.39 8.59
C ARG A 156 -14.71 -1.88 9.75
N ILE A 157 -15.46 -0.78 9.57
CA ILE A 157 -16.35 -0.22 10.61
C ILE A 157 -17.33 -1.27 11.14
N LYS A 158 -17.93 -2.07 10.25
CA LYS A 158 -18.90 -3.11 10.65
C LYS A 158 -18.29 -4.32 11.36
N ARG A 159 -16.98 -4.53 11.22
CA ARG A 159 -16.29 -5.73 11.72
C ARG A 159 -15.35 -5.44 12.88
N THR A 160 -14.92 -4.19 13.04
CA THR A 160 -14.01 -3.78 14.08
C THR A 160 -14.74 -3.70 15.42
N SER A 161 -14.21 -4.43 16.40
CA SER A 161 -14.66 -4.36 17.78
C SER A 161 -14.03 -3.15 18.49
N PRO A 162 -14.61 -2.67 19.60
CA PRO A 162 -13.98 -1.66 20.44
C PRO A 162 -12.56 -2.06 20.85
N CYS A 163 -11.62 -1.12 20.72
CA CYS A 163 -10.23 -1.32 21.11
C CYS A 163 -10.09 -1.33 22.63
N SER A 164 -9.27 -2.24 23.17
CA SER A 164 -9.07 -2.35 24.63
C SER A 164 -8.10 -1.32 25.22
N VAL A 165 -7.45 -0.50 24.38
CA VAL A 165 -6.49 0.54 24.82
C VAL A 165 -6.93 1.92 24.33
N GLN A 166 -6.39 2.97 24.95
CA GLN A 166 -6.62 4.34 24.48
C GLN A 166 -6.12 4.51 23.03
N LEU A 167 -6.91 5.19 22.21
CA LEU A 167 -6.51 5.55 20.85
C LEU A 167 -5.93 6.96 20.79
N HIS A 168 -4.93 7.14 19.94
CA HIS A 168 -4.54 8.44 19.42
C HIS A 168 -5.02 8.54 17.97
N ILE A 169 -5.93 9.48 17.72
CA ILE A 169 -6.54 9.74 16.42
C ILE A 169 -6.08 11.14 15.95
N PRO A 170 -5.80 11.36 14.65
CA PRO A 170 -5.46 12.69 14.14
C PRO A 170 -6.48 13.76 14.55
N LYS A 171 -5.99 14.95 14.91
CA LYS A 171 -6.82 16.09 15.36
C LYS A 171 -7.89 16.50 14.34
N GLU A 172 -7.64 16.25 13.06
CA GLU A 172 -8.56 16.57 11.98
C GLU A 172 -9.77 15.62 11.91
N MET A 173 -9.67 14.43 12.49
CA MET A 173 -10.80 13.51 12.70
C MET A 173 -11.61 13.94 13.94
N THR A 174 -12.23 15.12 13.86
CA THR A 174 -13.10 15.62 14.93
C THR A 174 -14.29 14.70 15.15
N GLN A 175 -14.89 14.76 16.35
CA GLN A 175 -16.11 14.01 16.67
C GLN A 175 -17.22 14.24 15.62
N GLU A 176 -17.43 15.49 15.21
CA GLU A 176 -18.41 15.85 14.17
C GLU A 176 -18.16 15.11 12.86
N ARG A 177 -16.90 15.08 12.39
CA ARG A 177 -16.53 14.42 11.13
C ARG A 177 -16.66 12.91 11.20
N LEU A 178 -16.25 12.31 12.31
CA LEU A 178 -16.37 10.87 12.52
C LEU A 178 -17.84 10.43 12.59
N ILE A 179 -18.71 11.23 13.21
CA ILE A 179 -20.17 11.01 13.20
C ILE A 179 -20.73 11.09 11.77
N LYS A 180 -20.37 12.12 11.00
CA LYS A 180 -20.76 12.24 9.58
C LYS A 180 -20.39 10.99 8.77
N VAL A 181 -19.20 10.44 9.00
CA VAL A 181 -18.75 9.19 8.35
C VAL A 181 -19.58 7.99 8.82
N ALA A 182 -19.82 7.85 10.12
CA ALA A 182 -20.60 6.75 10.68
C ALA A 182 -22.03 6.73 10.12
N GLU A 183 -22.70 7.89 10.10
CA GLU A 183 -24.04 8.06 9.53
C GLU A 183 -24.06 7.67 8.05
N ARG A 184 -23.07 8.12 7.27
CA ARG A 184 -22.96 7.78 5.84
C ARG A 184 -22.85 6.28 5.57
N PHE A 185 -22.30 5.53 6.52
CA PHE A 185 -22.19 4.09 6.41
C PHE A 185 -23.31 3.32 7.12
N ASN A 186 -24.31 4.03 7.65
CA ASN A 186 -25.41 3.48 8.46
C ASN A 186 -24.86 2.68 9.66
N TYR A 187 -23.84 3.23 10.32
CA TYR A 187 -23.26 2.66 11.54
C TYR A 187 -23.88 3.33 12.78
N ASP A 188 -24.08 2.54 13.83
CA ASP A 188 -24.73 2.99 15.05
C ASP A 188 -23.83 3.97 15.84
N ILE A 189 -24.25 5.23 15.88
CA ILE A 189 -23.57 6.31 16.59
C ILE A 189 -23.87 6.34 18.09
N SER A 190 -24.85 5.55 18.57
CA SER A 190 -25.16 5.45 20.00
C SER A 190 -24.12 4.63 20.78
N ASN A 191 -23.23 3.93 20.07
CA ASN A 191 -22.13 3.20 20.67
C ASN A 191 -21.06 4.18 21.18
N ASP A 192 -20.75 4.12 22.47
CA ASP A 192 -19.71 4.93 23.13
C ASP A 192 -18.33 4.80 22.48
N HIS A 193 -18.09 3.71 21.74
CA HIS A 193 -16.84 3.43 21.03
C HIS A 193 -16.89 3.77 19.53
N CYS A 194 -17.96 4.40 19.04
CA CYS A 194 -18.16 4.72 17.62
C CYS A 194 -16.95 5.45 17.02
N LEU A 195 -16.48 6.51 17.68
CA LEU A 195 -15.35 7.32 17.20
C LEU A 195 -14.07 6.49 17.05
N SER A 196 -13.79 5.60 18.02
CA SER A 196 -12.61 4.73 17.98
C SER A 196 -12.70 3.73 16.84
N VAL A 197 -13.85 3.08 16.66
CA VAL A 197 -14.08 2.10 15.58
C VAL A 197 -13.93 2.76 14.21
N VAL A 198 -14.53 3.93 14.02
CA VAL A 198 -14.44 4.68 12.76
C VAL A 198 -13.00 5.16 12.51
N GLY A 199 -12.31 5.68 13.53
CA GLY A 199 -10.91 6.12 13.41
C GLY A 199 -9.95 5.00 12.98
N ILE A 200 -10.07 3.80 13.58
CA ILE A 200 -9.28 2.62 13.18
C ILE A 200 -9.57 2.23 11.72
N ALA A 201 -10.85 2.20 11.35
CA ALA A 201 -11.26 1.77 10.02
C ALA A 201 -10.87 2.74 8.91
N LEU A 202 -10.92 4.06 9.17
CA LEU A 202 -10.52 5.10 8.22
C LEU A 202 -9.02 5.17 7.97
N THR A 203 -8.23 4.52 8.81
CA THR A 203 -6.77 4.51 8.75
C THR A 203 -6.22 3.16 8.30
N GLY A 204 -7.06 2.28 7.76
CA GLY A 204 -6.62 1.09 7.03
C GLY A 204 -6.29 -0.14 7.88
N TRP A 205 -6.71 -0.15 9.14
CA TRP A 205 -6.50 -1.27 10.05
C TRP A 205 -7.66 -2.26 10.00
N THR A 206 -7.35 -3.52 9.68
CA THR A 206 -8.31 -4.62 9.70
C THR A 206 -8.10 -5.45 10.96
N GLU A 207 -9.16 -5.62 11.75
CA GLU A 207 -9.16 -6.47 12.94
C GLU A 207 -8.91 -7.95 12.58
N GLN A 208 -7.98 -8.58 13.29
CA GLN A 208 -7.65 -10.00 13.20
C GLN A 208 -8.08 -10.77 14.47
N LEU A 209 -8.09 -10.10 15.62
CA LEU A 209 -8.60 -10.59 16.89
C LEU A 209 -9.38 -9.46 17.56
N SER A 210 -10.62 -9.75 17.97
CA SER A 210 -11.59 -8.78 18.49
C SER A 210 -10.99 -7.84 19.54
N GLY A 211 -10.88 -6.56 19.18
CA GLY A 211 -10.40 -5.47 20.03
C GLY A 211 -8.90 -5.54 20.37
N GLN A 212 -8.17 -6.55 19.87
CA GLN A 212 -6.86 -6.94 20.40
C GLN A 212 -5.74 -6.96 19.36
N LEU A 213 -6.02 -7.37 18.13
CA LEU A 213 -5.00 -7.47 17.08
C LEU A 213 -5.47 -6.82 15.79
N TYR A 214 -4.70 -5.84 15.33
CA TYR A 214 -4.95 -5.13 14.07
C TYR A 214 -3.83 -5.39 13.07
N GLU A 215 -4.20 -5.54 11.79
CA GLU A 215 -3.27 -5.71 10.68
C GLU A 215 -3.58 -4.71 9.57
N CYS A 216 -2.56 -4.06 9.01
CA CYS A 216 -2.69 -3.28 7.80
C CYS A 216 -2.45 -4.16 6.57
N GLU A 217 -3.37 -4.16 5.61
CA GLU A 217 -3.29 -4.99 4.39
C GLU A 217 -2.22 -4.50 3.39
N TYR A 218 -1.80 -3.23 3.52
CA TYR A 218 -0.77 -2.64 2.65
C TYR A 218 0.64 -2.86 3.19
N CYS A 219 0.92 -2.37 4.40
CA CYS A 219 2.27 -2.47 4.96
C CYS A 219 2.53 -3.76 5.76
N HIS A 220 1.51 -4.61 5.92
CA HIS A 220 1.57 -5.86 6.68
C HIS A 220 2.05 -5.68 8.13
N ARG A 221 1.96 -4.48 8.70
CA ARG A 221 2.21 -4.26 10.13
C ARG A 221 1.11 -4.93 10.94
N ARG A 222 1.49 -5.55 12.06
CA ARG A 222 0.57 -6.08 13.06
C ARG A 222 0.79 -5.35 14.38
N VAL A 223 -0.30 -4.98 15.02
CA VAL A 223 -0.31 -4.32 16.32
C VAL A 223 -1.19 -5.15 17.25
N GLY A 224 -0.55 -5.90 18.14
CA GLY A 224 -1.22 -6.53 19.27
C GLY A 224 -1.31 -5.49 20.39
N VAL A 225 -2.50 -4.97 20.66
CA VAL A 225 -2.69 -3.85 21.59
C VAL A 225 -2.35 -4.23 23.04
N TRP A 226 -2.31 -5.52 23.38
CA TRP A 226 -1.84 -6.01 24.67
C TRP A 226 -0.38 -5.62 24.94
N ASN A 227 0.46 -5.49 23.91
CA ASN A 227 1.83 -5.00 24.07
C ASN A 227 1.83 -3.51 24.45
N LEU A 228 0.94 -2.72 23.83
CA LEU A 228 0.80 -1.30 24.14
C LEU A 228 0.29 -1.09 25.56
N GLN A 229 -0.66 -1.92 26.00
CA GLN A 229 -1.18 -1.89 27.37
C GLN A 229 -0.10 -2.18 28.42
N GLN A 230 0.83 -3.10 28.13
CA GLN A 230 1.95 -3.40 29.02
C GLN A 230 2.92 -2.23 29.14
N ASP A 231 3.12 -1.50 28.05
CA ASP A 231 4.06 -0.37 27.97
C ASP A 231 3.42 0.99 28.31
N ASP A 232 2.16 1.02 28.76
CA ASP A 232 1.35 2.23 29.00
C ASP A 232 1.30 3.16 27.77
N GLN A 233 1.23 2.56 26.58
CA GLN A 233 1.18 3.25 25.30
C GLN A 233 -0.23 3.26 24.71
N SER A 234 -0.57 4.35 24.02
CA SER A 234 -1.79 4.45 23.22
C SER A 234 -1.61 3.84 21.83
N PHE A 235 -2.71 3.36 21.24
CA PHE A 235 -2.73 2.96 19.84
C PHE A 235 -2.87 4.20 18.94
N ASP A 236 -1.73 4.70 18.44
CA ASP A 236 -1.70 5.71 17.37
C ASP A 236 -2.02 5.07 16.02
N VAL A 237 -3.19 5.41 15.48
CA VAL A 237 -3.71 4.77 14.27
C VAL A 237 -2.94 5.15 12.99
N ILE A 238 -2.11 6.21 13.02
CA ILE A 238 -1.28 6.61 11.87
C ILE A 238 0.17 6.16 12.08
N ASP A 239 0.77 6.49 13.21
CA ASP A 239 2.21 6.27 13.41
C ASP A 239 2.59 4.82 13.61
N GLN A 240 1.64 3.96 13.98
CA GLN A 240 1.88 2.53 14.04
C GLN A 240 2.06 1.90 12.66
N HIS A 241 1.66 2.55 11.56
CA HIS A 241 1.98 2.06 10.20
C HIS A 241 3.47 2.14 9.91
N ARG A 242 3.98 1.26 9.03
CA ARG A 242 5.34 1.41 8.50
C ARG A 242 5.48 2.75 7.76
N LEU A 243 6.68 3.34 7.77
CA LEU A 243 6.94 4.65 7.13
C LEU A 243 6.57 4.69 5.64
N ASN A 244 6.75 3.58 4.94
CA ASN A 244 6.40 3.47 3.52
C ASN A 244 4.92 3.15 3.26
N CYS A 245 4.09 2.98 4.29
CA CYS A 245 2.69 2.62 4.13
C CYS A 245 1.92 3.72 3.38
N PRO A 246 1.10 3.40 2.37
CA PRO A 246 0.29 4.39 1.64
C PRO A 246 -0.74 5.12 2.51
N TRP A 247 -1.06 4.59 3.69
CA TRP A 247 -1.86 5.27 4.70
C TRP A 247 -1.12 6.41 5.38
N ARG A 248 0.20 6.30 5.53
CA ARG A 248 1.06 7.28 6.23
C ARG A 248 1.83 8.18 5.27
N ARG A 249 2.18 7.66 4.09
CA ARG A 249 2.94 8.37 3.07
C ARG A 249 1.99 9.17 2.18
N ALA A 250 2.42 10.38 1.84
CA ALA A 250 1.70 11.25 0.91
C ALA A 250 1.67 10.67 -0.53
N PHE A 251 0.55 10.87 -1.20
CA PHE A 251 0.40 10.60 -2.63
C PHE A 251 1.20 11.62 -3.44
N ARG A 252 1.85 11.15 -4.51
CA ARG A 252 2.78 11.96 -5.32
C ARG A 252 2.14 13.23 -5.88
N ASN A 253 0.84 13.18 -6.19
CA ASN A 253 0.14 14.28 -6.84
C ASN A 253 -0.67 15.17 -5.89
N SER A 254 -0.86 14.77 -4.63
CA SER A 254 -1.71 15.53 -3.70
C SER A 254 -1.03 16.01 -2.44
N GLN A 255 0.16 15.49 -2.11
CA GLN A 255 0.80 15.69 -0.80
C GLN A 255 -0.04 15.20 0.39
N LEU A 256 -1.24 14.67 0.15
CA LEU A 256 -2.13 14.11 1.16
C LEU A 256 -1.83 12.63 1.37
N GLN A 257 -1.92 12.19 2.61
CA GLN A 257 -1.87 10.80 3.03
C GLN A 257 -3.21 10.11 2.75
N GLY A 258 -3.20 8.78 2.69
CA GLY A 258 -4.40 8.00 2.39
C GLY A 258 -5.63 8.31 3.23
N TRP A 259 -5.45 8.38 4.55
CA TRP A 259 -6.56 8.67 5.46
C TRP A 259 -7.12 10.08 5.26
N GLN A 260 -6.28 11.06 4.87
CA GLN A 260 -6.69 12.44 4.63
C GLN A 260 -7.63 12.50 3.41
N ILE A 261 -7.25 11.82 2.33
CA ILE A 261 -8.07 11.75 1.11
C ILE A 261 -9.42 11.10 1.41
N ILE A 262 -9.41 9.96 2.11
CA ILE A 262 -10.65 9.23 2.42
C ILE A 262 -11.54 10.04 3.37
N LEU A 263 -10.97 10.70 4.38
CA LEU A 263 -11.73 11.55 5.30
C LEU A 263 -12.46 12.67 4.55
N GLN A 264 -11.75 13.41 3.68
CA GLN A 264 -12.34 14.49 2.88
C GLN A 264 -13.47 14.01 1.97
N LEU A 265 -13.29 12.86 1.31
CA LEU A 265 -14.31 12.31 0.41
C LEU A 265 -15.56 11.85 1.17
N LEU A 266 -15.37 11.26 2.35
CA LEU A 266 -16.50 10.78 3.16
C LEU A 266 -17.21 11.90 3.92
N THR A 267 -16.51 12.98 4.27
CA THR A 267 -17.15 14.17 4.87
C THR A 267 -17.70 15.12 3.82
N MET A 268 -17.22 15.06 2.57
CA MET A 268 -17.47 16.05 1.51
C MET A 268 -16.98 17.46 1.91
N GLU A 269 -15.84 17.51 2.62
CA GLU A 269 -15.22 18.74 3.09
C GLU A 269 -13.79 18.84 2.55
N THR A 270 -13.36 20.05 2.18
CA THR A 270 -11.93 20.36 2.02
C THR A 270 -11.36 20.62 3.41
N ILE A 271 -10.56 19.68 3.92
CA ILE A 271 -10.01 19.71 5.29
C ILE A 271 -8.54 20.13 5.27
N PHE A 272 -7.81 19.74 4.23
CA PHE A 272 -6.40 19.96 4.06
C PHE A 272 -6.18 20.82 2.81
N ASP A 273 -5.58 22.00 3.00
CA ASP A 273 -5.20 22.87 1.89
C ASP A 273 -4.07 22.23 1.08
N GLN A 274 -4.18 22.30 -0.24
CA GLN A 274 -3.14 21.81 -1.16
C GLN A 274 -1.86 22.61 -0.94
N ILE A 275 -0.76 21.94 -0.62
CA ILE A 275 0.57 22.55 -0.78
C ILE A 275 0.85 22.51 -2.29
N ASP A 276 0.60 23.63 -2.96
CA ASP A 276 0.96 24.02 -4.34
C ASP A 276 1.36 22.89 -5.31
N THR A 277 0.49 22.59 -6.27
CA THR A 277 0.74 22.79 -7.72
C THR A 277 -0.41 22.22 -8.54
N GLU A 278 -0.88 23.04 -9.49
CA GLU A 278 -1.79 22.73 -10.60
C GLU A 278 -1.84 21.25 -11.01
N LYS A 279 -2.76 20.45 -10.44
CA LYS A 279 -3.30 19.27 -11.11
C LYS A 279 -4.77 19.12 -10.77
N ASP A 280 -5.56 19.05 -11.82
CA ASP A 280 -7.01 19.00 -11.85
C ASP A 280 -7.54 17.79 -11.04
N TYR A 281 -8.26 18.06 -9.94
CA TYR A 281 -8.82 17.05 -9.02
C TYR A 281 -10.22 16.56 -9.42
N THR A 282 -10.76 17.09 -10.52
CA THR A 282 -12.11 16.75 -11.03
C THR A 282 -12.31 15.25 -11.19
N HIS A 283 -11.32 14.53 -11.72
CA HIS A 283 -11.42 13.08 -11.96
C HIS A 283 -11.62 12.22 -10.69
N TRP A 284 -10.96 12.55 -9.57
CA TRP A 284 -11.11 11.80 -8.32
C TRP A 284 -12.41 12.14 -7.60
N PHE A 285 -12.84 13.40 -7.69
CA PHE A 285 -14.10 13.85 -7.12
C PHE A 285 -15.27 13.17 -7.83
N ASP A 286 -15.25 13.04 -9.16
CA ASP A 286 -16.34 12.44 -9.92
C ASP A 286 -16.47 10.92 -9.68
N MET A 287 -15.36 10.18 -9.73
CA MET A 287 -15.36 8.72 -9.50
C MET A 287 -15.70 8.33 -8.05
N ALA A 288 -15.17 9.08 -7.08
CA ALA A 288 -15.51 8.86 -5.68
C ALA A 288 -16.92 9.35 -5.36
N SER A 289 -17.40 10.44 -5.97
CA SER A 289 -18.77 10.94 -5.75
C SER A 289 -19.81 9.96 -6.23
N ILE A 290 -19.64 9.31 -7.39
CA ILE A 290 -20.56 8.26 -7.86
C ILE A 290 -20.58 7.11 -6.85
N THR A 291 -19.41 6.58 -6.49
CA THR A 291 -19.28 5.48 -5.52
C THR A 291 -19.88 5.86 -4.16
N VAL A 292 -19.70 7.10 -3.70
CA VAL A 292 -20.18 7.59 -2.40
C VAL A 292 -21.67 7.92 -2.43
N GLN A 293 -22.23 8.37 -3.56
CA GLN A 293 -23.66 8.59 -3.73
C GLN A 293 -24.44 7.27 -3.75
N GLU A 294 -23.87 6.22 -4.34
CA GLU A 294 -24.44 4.86 -4.36
C GLU A 294 -24.36 4.13 -3.01
N LEU A 295 -23.56 4.64 -2.05
CA LEU A 295 -23.40 4.03 -0.73
C LEU A 295 -24.43 4.49 0.31
N ARG A 296 -25.26 5.50 -0.01
CA ARG A 296 -26.42 5.95 0.76
C ARG A 296 -27.53 4.89 0.74
#